data_AF-A0A1V6MHB3-F1
#
_entry.id   AF-A0A1V6MHB3-F1
#
_cell.length_a   1.000
_cell.length_b   1.000
_cell.length_c   1.000
_cell.angle_alpha   90.00
_cell.angle_beta   90.00
_cell.angle_gamma   90.00
#
_symmetry.space_group_name_H-M   'P 1'
#
loop_
_entity.id
_entity.type
_entity.pdbx_description
1 polymer ?
#
loop_
_entity_poly.entity_id
_entity_poly.type
_entity_poly.pdbx_seq_one_letter_code
_entity_poly.pdbx_strand_id
1 'polypeptide(L)'
;MWLWWPAGEANAQLTRRLQLALNTVKRYAGADRPERMLRVPKYRASLVDPYREHLRERRAEDPAVPVKHLFEEIKDQGFTGCLNLLHKYINQGRADADRSHISPRRLARMILARPDNL
;
A
#
# COMPACT_ATOMS: atom_id res chain seq x y z
N MET A 1 11.32 0.43 25.85
CA MET A 1 12.22 -0.41 25.03
C MET A 1 11.48 -1.70 24.74
N TRP A 2 11.22 -2.03 23.48
CA TRP A 2 10.56 -3.30 23.15
C TRP A 2 11.46 -4.46 23.54
N LEU A 3 10.96 -5.39 24.36
CA LEU A 3 11.67 -6.65 24.68
C LEU A 3 11.66 -7.67 23.52
N TRP A 4 11.09 -7.33 22.35
CA TRP A 4 10.56 -8.31 21.38
C TRP A 4 10.92 -8.05 19.90
N TRP A 5 11.80 -7.10 19.60
CA TRP A 5 12.50 -7.07 18.31
C TRP A 5 13.64 -8.09 18.38
N PRO A 6 13.97 -8.88 17.33
CA PRO A 6 15.16 -9.73 17.34
C PRO A 6 16.39 -8.84 17.54
N ALA A 7 16.79 -8.67 18.79
CA ALA A 7 17.85 -7.77 19.21
C ALA A 7 19.17 -8.40 18.75
N GLY A 8 19.62 -8.01 17.55
CA GLY A 8 20.86 -8.49 16.96
C GLY A 8 20.76 -8.90 15.48
N GLU A 9 19.56 -9.08 14.91
CA GLU A 9 19.43 -9.38 13.48
C GLU A 9 19.66 -8.12 12.63
N ALA A 10 20.58 -8.21 11.66
CA ALA A 10 20.78 -7.15 10.69
C ALA A 10 19.52 -6.99 9.81
N ASN A 11 19.09 -5.75 9.58
CA ASN A 11 17.91 -5.44 8.76
C ASN A 11 17.93 -6.12 7.37
N ALA A 12 19.11 -6.34 6.79
CA ALA A 12 19.28 -7.04 5.51
C ALA A 12 18.93 -8.54 5.56
N GLN A 13 19.09 -9.18 6.72
CA GLN A 13 18.71 -10.57 6.94
C GLN A 13 17.18 -10.68 7.07
N LEU A 14 16.58 -9.73 7.78
CA LEU A 14 15.12 -9.59 7.91
C LEU A 14 14.43 -9.32 6.57
N THR A 15 15.02 -8.51 5.68
CA THR A 15 14.43 -8.28 4.34
C THR A 15 14.35 -9.55 3.50
N ARG A 16 15.39 -10.40 3.59
CA ARG A 16 15.44 -11.67 2.84
C ARG A 16 14.47 -12.69 3.42
N ARG A 17 14.45 -12.80 4.76
CA ARG A 17 13.57 -13.74 5.49
C ARG A 17 12.09 -13.39 5.35
N LEU A 18 11.76 -12.10 5.47
CA LEU A 18 10.37 -11.63 5.44
C LEU A 18 9.88 -11.29 4.02
N GLN A 19 10.77 -11.34 3.02
CA GLN A 19 10.53 -10.83 1.65
C GLN A 19 9.92 -9.42 1.65
N LEU A 20 10.46 -8.55 2.50
CA LEU A 20 10.05 -7.15 2.62
C LEU A 20 11.16 -6.22 2.15
N ALA A 21 10.78 -5.07 1.60
CA ALA A 21 11.74 -4.03 1.25
C ALA A 21 12.49 -3.51 2.49
N LEU A 22 13.76 -3.13 2.33
CA LEU A 22 14.60 -2.63 3.43
C LEU A 22 14.03 -1.42 4.14
N ASN A 23 13.38 -0.53 3.39
CA ASN A 23 12.70 0.64 3.95
C ASN A 23 11.53 0.24 4.86
N THR A 24 10.86 -0.85 4.53
CA THR A 24 9.77 -1.42 5.31
C THR A 24 10.32 -2.02 6.61
N VAL A 25 11.40 -2.80 6.55
CA VAL A 25 12.06 -3.35 7.74
C VAL A 25 12.59 -2.26 8.67
N LYS A 26 13.30 -1.25 8.14
CA LYS A 26 13.82 -0.11 8.91
C LYS A 26 12.70 0.68 9.59
N ARG A 27 11.59 0.92 8.89
CA ARG A 27 10.41 1.60 9.42
C ARG A 27 9.78 0.84 10.59
N TYR A 28 9.82 -0.49 10.55
CA TYR A 28 9.28 -1.33 11.62
C TYR A 28 10.24 -1.50 12.79
N ALA A 29 11.55 -1.56 12.54
CA ALA A 29 12.59 -1.64 13.58
C ALA A 29 12.57 -0.45 14.55
N GLY A 30 12.24 0.74 14.02
CA GLY A 30 12.21 1.99 14.79
C GLY A 30 10.86 2.35 15.41
N ALA A 31 9.81 1.55 15.23
CA ALA A 31 8.47 1.89 15.73
C ALA A 31 8.31 1.51 17.21
N ASP A 32 8.05 2.48 18.08
CA ASP A 32 7.90 2.30 19.53
C ASP A 32 6.51 1.79 19.98
N ARG A 33 5.50 1.81 19.08
CA ARG A 33 4.11 1.36 19.30
C ARG A 33 3.45 0.79 18.04
N PRO A 34 2.68 -0.31 18.09
CA PRO A 34 2.04 -0.92 16.93
C PRO A 34 0.93 -0.05 16.34
N GLU A 35 0.30 0.81 17.16
CA GLU A 35 -0.71 1.75 16.70
C GLU A 35 -0.10 2.87 15.83
N ARG A 36 1.19 3.19 16.00
CA ARG A 36 1.93 4.11 15.10
C ARG A 36 2.26 3.48 13.75
N MET A 37 2.08 2.16 13.59
CA MET A 37 2.29 1.43 12.33
C MET A 37 1.17 1.70 11.31
N LEU A 38 -0.02 2.13 11.77
CA LEU A 38 -1.16 2.50 10.92
C LEU A 38 -1.14 3.98 10.54
N ARG A 39 -0.08 4.44 9.87
CA ARG A 39 -0.28 5.59 8.97
C ARG A 39 -0.80 5.05 7.66
N VAL A 40 -2.09 4.72 7.61
CA VAL A 40 -2.83 4.81 6.35
C VAL A 40 -2.52 6.23 5.84
N PRO A 41 -1.93 6.39 4.65
CA PRO A 41 -1.67 7.71 4.15
C PRO A 41 -2.98 8.50 4.20
N LYS A 42 -3.02 9.57 5.00
CA LYS A 42 -4.17 10.48 5.06
C LYS A 42 -4.14 11.35 3.82
N TYR A 43 -4.57 10.69 2.77
CA TYR A 43 -4.77 11.18 1.44
C TYR A 43 -5.91 12.18 1.47
N ARG A 44 -5.59 13.46 1.21
CA ARG A 44 -6.62 14.51 1.06
C ARG A 44 -7.50 14.20 -0.15
N ALA A 45 -8.69 14.80 -0.15
CA ALA A 45 -9.57 14.80 -1.30
C ALA A 45 -8.79 15.21 -2.56
N SER A 46 -8.96 14.43 -3.62
CA SER A 46 -8.35 14.59 -4.93
C SER A 46 -9.45 14.89 -5.95
N LEU A 47 -9.11 15.61 -7.01
CA LEU A 47 -10.01 15.82 -8.15
C LEU A 47 -10.48 14.52 -8.82
N VAL A 48 -9.77 13.41 -8.56
CA VAL A 48 -10.10 12.07 -9.08
C VAL A 48 -11.13 11.35 -8.19
N ASP A 49 -11.33 11.78 -6.93
CA ASP A 49 -12.22 11.09 -5.99
C ASP A 49 -13.69 10.98 -6.47
N PRO A 50 -14.29 11.96 -7.17
CA PRO A 50 -15.63 11.81 -7.75
C PRO A 50 -15.75 10.66 -8.77
N TYR A 51 -14.65 10.27 -9.41
CA TYR A 51 -14.61 9.22 -10.44
C TYR A 51 -14.12 7.87 -9.87
N ARG A 52 -13.99 7.76 -8.55
CA ARG A 52 -13.39 6.58 -7.89
C ARG A 52 -14.13 5.29 -8.18
N GLU A 53 -15.46 5.29 -8.10
CA GLU A 53 -16.25 4.08 -8.30
C GLU A 53 -16.15 3.60 -9.75
N HIS A 54 -16.22 4.51 -10.74
CA HIS A 54 -15.96 4.19 -12.15
C HIS A 54 -14.59 3.52 -12.34
N LEU A 55 -13.53 4.10 -11.79
CA LEU A 55 -12.18 3.53 -11.88
C LEU A 55 -12.05 2.16 -11.21
N ARG A 56 -12.81 1.92 -10.14
CA ARG A 56 -12.83 0.66 -9.40
C ARG A 56 -13.55 -0.43 -10.20
N GLU A 57 -14.71 -0.12 -10.78
CA GLU A 57 -15.47 -1.05 -11.63
C GLU A 57 -14.65 -1.46 -12.85
N ARG A 58 -14.07 -0.48 -13.56
CA ARG A 58 -13.23 -0.75 -14.75
C ARG A 58 -12.01 -1.63 -14.43
N ARG A 59 -11.40 -1.44 -13.26
CA ARG A 59 -10.27 -2.28 -12.79
C ARG A 59 -10.69 -3.66 -12.29
N ALA A 60 -11.93 -3.81 -11.84
CA ALA A 60 -12.49 -5.11 -11.47
C ALA A 60 -12.85 -5.93 -12.72
N GLU A 61 -13.34 -5.27 -13.77
CA GLU A 61 -13.62 -5.89 -15.07
C GLU A 61 -12.34 -6.30 -15.79
N ASP A 62 -11.38 -5.38 -15.92
CA ASP A 62 -10.11 -5.63 -16.57
C ASP A 62 -8.95 -4.95 -15.80
N PRO A 63 -8.17 -5.72 -15.02
CA PRO A 63 -7.02 -5.20 -14.28
C PRO A 63 -5.89 -4.66 -15.17
N ALA A 64 -5.85 -5.05 -16.45
CA ALA A 64 -4.80 -4.69 -17.39
C ALA A 64 -5.12 -3.43 -18.20
N VAL A 65 -6.27 -2.77 -17.97
CA VAL A 65 -6.65 -1.55 -18.68
C VAL A 65 -5.56 -0.48 -18.53
N PRO A 66 -5.02 0.05 -19.64
CA PRO A 66 -4.01 1.09 -19.57
C PRO A 66 -4.59 2.36 -18.93
N VAL A 67 -3.81 2.99 -18.05
CA VAL A 67 -4.22 4.21 -17.33
C VAL A 67 -4.65 5.34 -18.27
N LYS A 68 -4.08 5.39 -19.49
CA LYS A 68 -4.48 6.35 -20.53
C LYS A 68 -5.93 6.17 -20.96
N HIS A 69 -6.42 4.93 -21.08
CA HIS A 69 -7.82 4.68 -21.44
C HIS A 69 -8.76 5.13 -20.31
N LEU A 70 -8.43 4.80 -19.06
CA LEU A 70 -9.17 5.29 -17.89
C LEU A 70 -9.19 6.82 -17.82
N PHE A 71 -8.11 7.48 -18.25
CA PHE A 71 -8.02 8.93 -18.29
C PHE A 71 -8.96 9.55 -19.31
N GLU A 72 -9.04 9.00 -20.53
CA GLU A 72 -10.00 9.51 -21.53
C GLU A 72 -11.44 9.28 -21.06
N GLU A 73 -11.75 8.10 -20.49
CA GLU A 73 -13.08 7.80 -19.95
C GLU A 73 -13.53 8.83 -18.88
N ILE A 74 -12.68 9.16 -17.90
CA ILE A 74 -13.05 10.15 -16.87
C ILE A 74 -13.03 11.58 -17.43
N LYS A 75 -12.25 11.85 -18.48
CA LYS A 75 -12.21 13.16 -19.14
C LYS A 75 -13.50 13.43 -19.89
N ASP A 76 -14.07 12.42 -20.54
CA ASP A 76 -15.40 12.50 -21.15
C ASP A 76 -16.50 12.72 -20.10
N GLN A 77 -16.30 12.25 -18.87
CA GLN A 77 -17.18 12.52 -17.72
C GLN A 77 -16.96 13.91 -17.07
N GLY A 78 -16.02 14.72 -17.58
CA GLY A 78 -15.77 16.09 -17.11
C GLY A 78 -14.55 16.25 -16.21
N PHE A 79 -13.61 15.30 -16.20
CA PHE A 79 -12.37 15.43 -15.42
C PHE A 79 -11.47 16.56 -15.94
N THR A 80 -11.13 17.50 -15.06
CA THR A 80 -10.29 18.68 -15.38
C THR A 80 -8.83 18.53 -14.96
N GLY A 81 -8.46 17.39 -14.36
CA GLY A 81 -7.11 17.14 -13.91
C GLY A 81 -6.19 16.59 -15.00
N CYS A 82 -4.92 16.37 -14.65
CA CYS A 82 -3.91 15.83 -15.56
C CYS A 82 -3.71 14.31 -15.40
N LEU A 83 -3.21 13.64 -16.45
CA LEU A 83 -2.89 12.21 -16.44
C LEU A 83 -1.95 11.81 -15.28
N ASN A 84 -1.00 12.68 -14.94
CA ASN A 84 -0.10 12.47 -13.81
C ASN A 84 -0.83 12.38 -12.46
N LEU A 85 -1.94 13.11 -12.30
CA LEU A 85 -2.77 13.03 -11.10
C LEU A 85 -3.44 11.66 -11.01
N LEU A 86 -3.94 11.13 -12.13
CA LEU A 86 -4.53 9.80 -12.19
C LEU A 86 -3.50 8.70 -11.93
N HIS A 87 -2.30 8.79 -12.50
CA HIS A 87 -1.21 7.86 -12.17
C HIS A 87 -0.88 7.86 -10.68
N LYS A 88 -0.76 9.06 -10.06
CA LYS A 88 -0.54 9.16 -8.62
C LYS A 88 -1.71 8.54 -7.84
N TYR A 89 -2.95 8.82 -8.25
CA TYR A 89 -4.16 8.30 -7.61
C TYR A 89 -4.22 6.78 -7.59
N ILE A 90 -3.93 6.15 -8.73
CA ILE A 90 -3.89 4.69 -8.88
C ILE A 90 -2.73 4.10 -8.08
N ASN A 91 -1.54 4.69 -8.16
CA ASN A 91 -0.36 4.22 -7.41
C ASN A 91 -0.55 4.29 -5.88
N GLN A 92 -1.39 5.21 -5.42
CA GLN A 92 -1.81 5.31 -4.02
C GLN A 92 -2.74 4.16 -3.58
N GLY A 93 -3.20 3.32 -4.51
CA GLY A 93 -4.11 2.20 -4.23
C GLY A 93 -5.55 2.62 -3.99
N ARG A 94 -5.92 3.88 -4.27
CA ARG A 94 -7.27 4.39 -3.99
C ARG A 94 -8.34 3.79 -4.90
N ALA A 95 -7.94 3.40 -6.10
CA ALA A 95 -8.79 2.76 -7.11
C ALA A 95 -8.83 1.23 -6.99
N ASP A 96 -7.94 0.62 -6.19
CA ASP A 96 -7.94 -0.83 -5.97
C ASP A 96 -8.72 -1.14 -4.69
N ALA A 97 -9.81 -1.89 -4.81
CA ALA A 97 -10.62 -2.33 -3.67
C ALA A 97 -9.83 -3.17 -2.66
N ASP A 98 -8.77 -3.84 -3.15
CA ASP A 98 -8.08 -4.92 -2.47
C ASP A 98 -6.57 -4.72 -2.39
N ARG A 99 -6.09 -3.46 -2.35
CA ARG A 99 -4.81 -3.22 -1.67
C ARG A 99 -5.02 -3.42 -0.18
N SER A 100 -5.16 -4.69 0.18
CA SER A 100 -5.00 -5.27 1.49
C SER A 100 -3.69 -4.75 2.05
N HIS A 101 -3.76 -3.61 2.75
CA HIS A 101 -2.69 -3.17 3.62
C HIS A 101 -2.43 -4.37 4.54
N ILE A 102 -1.24 -4.96 4.47
CA ILE A 102 -0.85 -6.01 5.42
C ILE A 102 -1.09 -5.41 6.80
N SER A 103 -2.12 -5.91 7.49
CA SER A 103 -2.48 -5.31 8.76
C SER A 103 -1.30 -5.50 9.71
N PRO A 104 -1.00 -4.55 10.61
CA PRO A 104 0.06 -4.72 11.59
C PRO A 104 -0.06 -6.04 12.34
N ARG A 105 -1.29 -6.53 12.55
CA ARG A 105 -1.58 -7.84 13.15
C ARG A 105 -1.21 -9.02 12.24
N ARG A 106 -1.47 -8.95 10.93
CA ARG A 106 -1.06 -9.97 9.94
C ARG A 106 0.46 -9.99 9.80
N LEU A 107 1.10 -8.82 9.77
CA LEU A 107 2.55 -8.69 9.72
C LEU A 107 3.21 -9.19 11.01
N ALA A 108 2.71 -8.75 12.18
CA ALA A 108 3.17 -9.24 13.47
C ALA A 108 3.00 -10.74 13.56
N ARG A 109 1.89 -11.31 13.07
CA ARG A 109 1.71 -12.76 12.97
C ARG A 109 2.73 -13.41 12.04
N MET A 110 3.06 -12.83 10.88
CA MET A 110 4.12 -13.37 10.00
C MET A 110 5.50 -13.35 10.68
N ILE A 111 5.79 -12.30 11.46
CA ILE A 111 7.05 -12.16 12.20
C ILE A 111 7.09 -13.09 13.43
N LEU A 112 5.95 -13.31 14.10
CA LEU A 112 5.85 -14.00 15.38
C LEU A 112 5.42 -15.47 15.28
N ALA A 113 4.84 -15.94 14.17
CA ALA A 113 4.21 -17.26 14.12
C ALA A 113 5.20 -18.42 13.98
N ARG A 114 6.31 -18.32 13.22
CA ARG A 114 7.35 -19.37 13.14
C ARG A 114 8.71 -18.83 12.64
N PRO A 115 9.79 -18.84 13.43
CA PRO A 115 11.14 -18.59 12.91
C PRO A 115 11.73 -19.76 12.11
N ASP A 116 11.22 -21.00 12.28
CA ASP A 116 11.93 -22.23 11.82
C ASP A 116 11.21 -23.07 10.74
N ASN A 117 10.15 -22.57 10.09
CA ASN A 117 9.44 -23.30 9.03
C ASN A 117 9.55 -22.65 7.64
N LEU A 118 10.69 -22.03 7.34
CA LEU A 118 11.10 -21.70 5.97
C LEU A 118 12.10 -22.75 5.48
#